data_AF-A0A0G2DZZ4-F1
#
_entry.id   AF-A0A0G2DZZ4-F1
#
_cell.length_a   1.000
_cell.length_b   1.000
_cell.length_c   1.000
_cell.angle_alpha   90.00
_cell.angle_beta   90.00
_cell.angle_gamma   90.00
#
_symmetry.space_group_name_H-M   'P 1'
#
loop_
_entity.id
_entity.type
_entity.pdbx_description
1 polymer ?
#
loop_
_entity_poly.entity_id
_entity_poly.type
_entity_poly.pdbx_seq_one_letter_code
_entity_poly.pdbx_strand_id
1 'polypeptide(L)'
;MYNTLWSSEAFEVLAKYHANGDTHSAFVEQELFEIQETIRLEQQSANNGWAELVRTPGNRKRLLLIVLTAFFSQCSGNGLVSYYIHDVLASVGVHGASDQSVINGGLQIWSFLVAVLFSVLLVDRLGRRTLFMTAAVGMLVTFSVWTACSAVYADTGNPAAGGAVIAMIFAFYAAAGFAWPGLTVSYCAEILPFHIRAKGLAVAMAGTAASSVFNQYVNPIGLAALRWRFYLVRCRVLDLVLDGNGMLQ
;
A
#
# COMPACT_ATOMS: atom_id res chain seq x y z
N MET A 1 0.73 34.97 -27.17
CA MET A 1 1.07 34.15 -28.34
C MET A 1 1.58 32.76 -27.97
N TYR A 2 2.30 32.56 -26.86
CA TYR A 2 2.70 31.21 -26.41
C TYR A 2 1.52 30.33 -25.93
N ASN A 3 0.52 30.85 -25.19
CA ASN A 3 -0.60 30.04 -24.67
C ASN A 3 -1.50 29.39 -25.73
N THR A 4 -1.59 29.96 -26.93
CA THR A 4 -2.45 29.45 -28.00
C THR A 4 -1.85 28.23 -28.71
N LEU A 5 -0.51 28.12 -28.77
CA LEU A 5 0.19 26.98 -29.39
C LEU A 5 0.04 25.69 -28.57
N TRP A 6 0.19 25.78 -27.24
CA TRP A 6 -0.04 24.63 -26.35
C TRP A 6 -1.49 24.15 -26.39
N SER A 7 -2.43 25.06 -26.61
CA SER A 7 -3.85 24.73 -26.66
C SER A 7 -4.21 23.98 -27.94
N SER A 8 -3.60 24.32 -29.08
CA SER A 8 -3.80 23.59 -30.35
C SER A 8 -3.18 22.20 -30.33
N GLU A 9 -1.96 22.05 -29.80
CA GLU A 9 -1.31 20.73 -29.68
C GLU A 9 -2.07 19.81 -28.71
N ALA A 10 -2.53 20.34 -27.56
CA ALA A 10 -3.35 19.60 -26.61
C ALA A 10 -4.68 19.16 -27.24
N PHE A 11 -5.32 20.02 -28.02
CA PHE A 11 -6.56 19.71 -28.73
C PHE A 11 -6.38 18.59 -29.76
N GLU A 12 -5.30 18.60 -30.54
CA GLU A 12 -5.01 17.53 -31.52
C GLU A 12 -4.79 16.16 -30.84
N VAL A 13 -4.12 16.13 -29.69
CA VAL A 13 -3.93 14.91 -28.91
C VAL A 13 -5.26 14.38 -28.37
N LEU A 14 -6.08 15.26 -27.78
CA LEU A 14 -7.39 14.89 -27.26
C LEU A 14 -8.33 14.42 -28.37
N ALA A 15 -8.37 15.10 -29.52
CA ALA A 15 -9.15 14.70 -30.67
C ALA A 15 -8.74 13.30 -31.17
N LYS A 16 -7.44 13.02 -31.23
CA LYS A 16 -6.91 11.72 -31.67
C LYS A 16 -7.28 10.56 -30.73
N TYR A 17 -7.19 10.74 -29.41
CA TYR A 17 -7.37 9.66 -28.44
C TYR A 17 -8.79 9.55 -27.85
N HIS A 18 -9.53 10.65 -27.72
CA HIS A 18 -10.88 10.66 -27.17
C HIS A 18 -11.99 10.81 -28.23
N ALA A 19 -11.68 11.30 -29.42
CA ALA A 19 -12.66 11.48 -30.50
C ALA A 19 -12.31 10.74 -31.80
N ASN A 20 -11.41 9.74 -31.76
CA ASN A 20 -10.96 8.98 -32.94
C ASN A 20 -10.49 9.86 -34.12
N GLY A 21 -9.95 11.04 -33.83
CA GLY A 21 -9.47 12.00 -34.83
C GLY A 21 -10.49 13.06 -35.26
N ASP A 22 -11.68 13.10 -34.66
CA ASP A 22 -12.66 14.15 -34.94
C ASP A 22 -12.30 15.46 -34.23
N THR A 23 -11.82 16.43 -35.01
CA THR A 23 -11.41 17.77 -34.56
C THR A 23 -12.57 18.74 -34.37
N HIS A 24 -13.83 18.32 -34.58
CA HIS A 24 -15.03 19.15 -34.37
C HIS A 24 -15.94 18.61 -33.26
N SER A 25 -15.47 17.64 -32.48
CA SER A 25 -16.24 17.09 -31.36
C SER A 25 -16.37 18.12 -30.24
N ALA A 26 -17.61 18.53 -29.94
CA ALA A 26 -17.93 19.41 -28.81
C ALA A 26 -17.47 18.85 -27.45
N PHE A 27 -17.30 17.53 -27.35
CA PHE A 27 -16.75 16.86 -26.17
C PHE A 27 -15.29 17.24 -25.91
N VAL A 28 -14.47 17.31 -26.98
CA VAL A 28 -13.04 17.65 -26.87
C VAL A 28 -12.84 19.12 -26.52
N GLU A 29 -13.69 20.01 -27.04
CA GLU A 29 -13.68 21.43 -26.67
C GLU A 29 -14.04 21.64 -25.19
N GLN A 30 -15.02 20.90 -24.67
CA GLN A 30 -15.35 20.94 -23.24
C GLN A 30 -14.22 20.39 -22.37
N GLU A 31 -13.62 19.26 -22.75
CA GLU A 31 -12.51 18.66 -22.00
C GLU A 31 -11.29 19.59 -21.96
N LEU A 32 -10.96 20.23 -23.10
CA LEU A 32 -9.90 21.24 -23.17
C LEU A 32 -10.20 22.43 -22.25
N PHE A 33 -11.46 22.90 -22.22
CA PHE A 33 -11.88 23.99 -21.35
C PHE A 33 -11.75 23.62 -19.86
N GLU A 34 -12.16 22.41 -19.46
CA GLU A 34 -12.00 21.92 -18.08
C GLU A 34 -10.52 21.83 -17.66
N ILE A 35 -9.65 21.36 -18.55
CA ILE A 35 -8.20 21.31 -18.32
C ILE A 35 -7.63 22.72 -18.16
N GLN A 36 -7.97 23.65 -19.05
CA GLN A 36 -7.48 25.03 -18.99
C GLN A 36 -7.94 25.73 -17.71
N GLU A 37 -9.19 25.54 -17.29
CA GLU A 37 -9.72 26.11 -16.06
C GLU A 37 -9.02 25.50 -14.82
N THR A 38 -8.77 24.19 -14.84
CA THR A 38 -7.99 23.52 -13.78
C THR A 38 -6.58 24.07 -13.66
N ILE A 39 -5.87 24.27 -14.78
CA ILE A 39 -4.52 24.88 -14.82
C ILE A 39 -4.57 26.32 -14.31
N ARG A 40 -5.60 27.09 -14.66
CA ARG A 40 -5.79 28.47 -14.21
C ARG A 40 -5.96 28.54 -12.69
N LEU A 41 -6.80 27.66 -12.13
CA LEU A 41 -6.98 27.52 -10.68
C LEU A 41 -5.68 27.08 -9.99
N GLU A 42 -4.89 26.23 -10.64
CA GLU A 42 -3.59 25.79 -10.14
C GLU A 42 -2.56 26.92 -10.12
N GLN A 43 -2.43 27.71 -11.19
CA GLN A 43 -1.54 28.87 -11.23
C GLN A 43 -1.87 29.90 -10.14
N GLN A 44 -3.15 30.07 -9.82
CA GLN A 44 -3.60 30.91 -8.70
C GLN A 44 -3.19 30.33 -7.33
N SER A 45 -3.02 29.01 -7.22
CA SER A 45 -2.56 28.30 -6.02
C SER A 45 -1.06 27.95 -6.03
N ALA A 46 -0.34 28.20 -7.14
CA ALA A 46 1.03 27.75 -7.35
C ALA A 46 2.06 28.41 -6.40
N ASN A 47 1.70 29.52 -5.76
CA ASN A 47 2.54 30.23 -4.79
C ASN A 47 2.58 29.59 -3.40
N ASN A 48 1.97 28.42 -3.20
CA ASN A 48 1.82 27.86 -1.88
C ASN A 48 2.97 26.89 -1.54
N GLY A 49 3.83 27.30 -0.60
CA GLY A 49 4.94 26.49 -0.08
C GLY A 49 4.47 25.22 0.67
N TRP A 50 5.42 24.40 1.12
CA TRP A 50 5.16 23.17 1.90
C TRP A 50 4.24 23.38 3.12
N ALA A 51 4.19 24.60 3.65
CA ALA A 51 3.29 25.00 4.72
C ALA A 51 1.79 24.81 4.39
N GLU A 52 1.41 24.77 3.11
CA GLU A 52 0.00 24.58 2.71
C GLU A 52 -0.56 23.20 3.07
N LEU A 53 0.30 22.18 3.12
CA LEU A 53 -0.07 20.84 3.59
C LEU A 53 -0.60 20.84 5.03
N VAL A 54 -0.16 21.78 5.84
CA VAL A 54 -0.55 21.93 7.26
C VAL A 54 -1.33 23.21 7.53
N ARG A 55 -1.61 24.04 6.52
CA ARG A 55 -2.25 25.35 6.71
C ARG A 55 -3.72 25.24 7.08
N THR A 56 -4.47 24.35 6.42
CA THR A 56 -5.91 24.19 6.65
C THR A 56 -6.21 22.96 7.53
N PRO A 57 -7.26 23.01 8.35
CA PRO A 57 -7.66 21.86 9.17
C PRO A 57 -8.03 20.64 8.29
N GLY A 58 -8.57 20.86 7.10
CA GLY A 58 -8.83 19.80 6.11
C GLY A 58 -7.55 19.15 5.60
N ASN A 59 -6.53 19.93 5.25
CA ASN A 59 -5.25 19.38 4.77
C ASN A 59 -4.48 18.66 5.88
N ARG A 60 -4.57 19.12 7.14
CA ARG A 60 -4.00 18.40 8.30
C ARG A 60 -4.59 17.01 8.47
N LYS A 61 -5.92 16.88 8.39
CA LYS A 61 -6.60 15.58 8.46
C LYS A 61 -6.17 14.66 7.31
N ARG A 62 -6.09 15.19 6.09
CA ARG A 62 -5.62 14.45 4.92
C ARG A 62 -4.17 13.99 5.06
N LEU A 63 -3.28 14.88 5.49
CA LEU A 63 -1.86 14.58 5.72
C LEU A 63 -1.69 13.53 6.82
N LEU A 64 -2.46 13.63 7.91
CA LEU A 64 -2.46 12.63 8.98
C LEU A 64 -2.87 11.26 8.43
N LEU A 65 -3.96 11.19 7.64
CA LEU A 65 -4.40 9.95 7.02
C LEU A 65 -3.35 9.35 6.07
N ILE A 66 -2.64 10.17 5.28
CA ILE A 66 -1.52 9.71 4.45
C ILE A 66 -0.43 9.08 5.31
N VAL A 67 0.03 9.79 6.34
CA VAL A 67 1.13 9.35 7.19
C VAL A 67 0.74 8.07 7.95
N LEU A 68 -0.48 8.00 8.48
CA LEU A 68 -1.01 6.81 9.12
C LEU A 68 -1.10 5.64 8.14
N THR A 69 -1.60 5.86 6.92
CA THR A 69 -1.69 4.80 5.90
C THR A 69 -0.31 4.27 5.51
N ALA A 70 0.67 5.17 5.31
CA ALA A 70 2.05 4.82 5.03
C ALA A 70 2.69 4.03 6.18
N PHE A 71 2.47 4.46 7.43
CA PHE A 71 2.95 3.77 8.61
C PHE A 71 2.31 2.38 8.77
N PHE A 72 0.99 2.29 8.65
CA PHE A 72 0.26 1.02 8.75
C PHE A 72 0.65 0.05 7.63
N SER A 73 0.91 0.54 6.42
CA SER A 73 1.41 -0.29 5.32
C SER A 73 2.71 -1.01 5.68
N GLN A 74 3.64 -0.30 6.30
CA GLN A 74 4.93 -0.90 6.69
C GLN A 74 4.83 -1.73 7.98
N CYS A 75 4.00 -1.31 8.94
CA CYS A 75 3.80 -2.03 10.19
C CYS A 75 2.92 -3.29 10.06
N SER A 76 2.18 -3.45 8.96
CA SER A 76 1.33 -4.61 8.69
C SER A 76 2.08 -5.94 8.56
N GLY A 77 3.41 -5.94 8.53
CA GLY A 77 4.24 -7.14 8.54
C GLY A 77 4.95 -7.46 7.23
N ASN A 78 4.68 -6.72 6.15
CA ASN A 78 5.36 -6.90 4.85
C ASN A 78 6.90 -6.89 4.95
N GLY A 79 7.45 -6.05 5.82
CA GLY A 79 8.89 -6.01 6.09
C GLY A 79 9.38 -7.23 6.87
N LEU A 80 8.60 -7.76 7.81
CA LEU A 80 9.01 -8.96 8.55
C LEU A 80 9.14 -10.14 7.61
N VAL A 81 8.13 -10.38 6.77
CA VAL A 81 8.16 -11.55 5.91
C VAL A 81 9.19 -11.38 4.80
N SER A 82 9.21 -10.24 4.11
CA SER A 82 10.17 -10.02 3.02
C SER A 82 11.63 -10.08 3.47
N TYR A 83 11.96 -9.55 4.65
CA TYR A 83 13.35 -9.50 5.12
C TYR A 83 13.78 -10.74 5.92
N TYR A 84 12.85 -11.45 6.56
CA TYR A 84 13.17 -12.56 7.47
C TYR A 84 12.57 -13.90 7.03
N ILE A 85 12.08 -14.03 5.79
CA ILE A 85 11.53 -15.30 5.29
C ILE A 85 12.50 -16.47 5.43
N HIS A 86 13.81 -16.24 5.24
CA HIS A 86 14.84 -17.28 5.37
C HIS A 86 15.03 -17.71 6.83
N ASP A 87 15.00 -16.77 7.78
CA ASP A 87 15.07 -17.07 9.22
C ASP A 87 13.80 -17.80 9.70
N VAL A 88 12.64 -17.39 9.19
CA VAL A 88 11.36 -18.07 9.47
C VAL A 88 11.38 -19.50 8.93
N LEU A 89 11.80 -19.70 7.68
CA LEU A 89 11.92 -21.02 7.06
C LEU A 89 12.92 -21.90 7.82
N ALA A 90 14.05 -21.34 8.23
CA ALA A 90 15.03 -22.03 9.06
C ALA A 90 14.46 -22.41 10.44
N SER A 91 13.63 -21.55 11.05
CA SER A 91 12.95 -21.84 12.32
C SER A 91 11.93 -22.98 12.23
N VAL A 92 11.51 -23.31 11.00
CA VAL A 92 10.52 -24.34 10.66
C VAL A 92 11.19 -25.62 10.11
N GLY A 93 12.52 -25.69 10.18
CA GLY A 93 13.30 -26.87 9.78
C GLY A 93 13.66 -26.93 8.29
N VAL A 94 13.39 -25.86 7.53
CA VAL A 94 13.83 -25.75 6.12
C VAL A 94 15.20 -25.06 6.11
N HIS A 95 16.27 -25.84 6.06
CA HIS A 95 17.65 -25.33 6.07
C HIS A 95 18.32 -25.28 4.68
N GLY A 96 17.69 -25.86 3.65
CA GLY A 96 18.23 -25.87 2.30
C GLY A 96 18.16 -24.49 1.65
N ALA A 97 19.30 -23.88 1.33
CA ALA A 97 19.35 -22.56 0.68
C ALA A 97 18.62 -22.55 -0.68
N SER A 98 18.68 -23.65 -1.44
CA SER A 98 17.92 -23.79 -2.70
C SER A 98 16.42 -23.84 -2.45
N ASP A 99 15.97 -24.62 -1.45
CA ASP A 99 14.55 -24.77 -1.14
C ASP A 99 13.96 -23.45 -0.63
N GLN A 100 14.70 -22.73 0.22
CA GLN A 100 14.31 -21.40 0.70
C GLN A 100 14.18 -20.40 -0.45
N SER A 101 15.13 -20.42 -1.39
CA SER A 101 15.12 -19.54 -2.56
C SER A 101 13.94 -19.84 -3.48
N VAL A 102 13.62 -21.12 -3.70
CA VAL A 102 12.46 -21.54 -4.50
C VAL A 102 11.15 -21.11 -3.85
N ILE A 103 11.01 -21.28 -2.53
CA ILE A 103 9.82 -20.83 -1.79
C ILE A 103 9.66 -19.31 -1.90
N ASN A 104 10.75 -18.56 -1.68
CA ASN A 104 10.73 -17.11 -1.81
C ASN A 104 10.39 -16.66 -3.25
N GLY A 105 10.97 -17.30 -4.26
CA GLY A 105 10.66 -17.02 -5.66
C GLY A 105 9.19 -17.32 -6.00
N GLY A 106 8.66 -18.45 -5.53
CA GLY A 106 7.25 -18.79 -5.65
C GLY A 106 6.33 -17.79 -4.94
N LEU A 107 6.75 -17.27 -3.79
CA LEU A 107 6.02 -16.25 -3.04
C LEU A 107 5.95 -14.92 -3.79
N GLN A 108 7.03 -14.53 -4.48
CA GLN A 108 7.03 -13.32 -5.31
C GLN A 108 6.13 -13.47 -6.54
N ILE A 109 6.18 -14.63 -7.22
CA ILE A 109 5.28 -14.94 -8.35
C ILE A 109 3.83 -14.94 -7.89
N TRP A 110 3.54 -15.58 -6.76
CA TRP A 110 2.21 -15.59 -6.15
C TRP A 110 1.71 -14.18 -5.84
N SER A 111 2.56 -13.37 -5.20
CA SER A 111 2.23 -11.97 -4.87
C SER A 111 1.95 -11.15 -6.13
N PHE A 112 2.73 -11.36 -7.20
CA PHE A 112 2.50 -10.71 -8.48
C PHE A 112 1.15 -11.12 -9.09
N LEU A 113 0.83 -12.41 -9.12
CA LEU A 113 -0.44 -12.90 -9.66
C LEU A 113 -1.65 -12.35 -8.88
N VAL A 114 -1.57 -12.34 -7.56
CA VAL A 114 -2.64 -11.77 -6.71
C VAL A 114 -2.79 -10.27 -6.97
N ALA A 115 -1.69 -9.52 -7.08
CA ALA A 115 -1.73 -8.09 -7.35
C ALA A 115 -2.35 -7.77 -8.73
N VAL A 116 -2.05 -8.57 -9.76
CA VAL A 116 -2.63 -8.43 -11.10
C VAL A 116 -4.12 -8.76 -11.09
N LEU A 117 -4.51 -9.90 -10.52
CA LEU A 117 -5.91 -10.31 -10.40
C LEU A 117 -6.74 -9.27 -9.66
N PHE A 118 -6.19 -8.70 -8.59
CA PHE A 118 -6.85 -7.64 -7.84
C PHE A 118 -7.05 -6.37 -8.67
N SER A 119 -5.98 -5.91 -9.32
CA SER A 119 -5.99 -4.67 -10.10
C SER A 119 -7.02 -4.72 -11.23
N VAL A 120 -7.23 -5.90 -11.83
CA VAL A 120 -8.17 -6.10 -12.94
C VAL A 120 -9.61 -6.29 -12.47
N LEU A 121 -9.86 -6.94 -11.32
CA LEU A 121 -11.21 -7.40 -10.96
C LEU A 121 -11.91 -6.56 -9.89
N LEU A 122 -11.17 -5.97 -8.96
CA LEU A 122 -11.77 -5.46 -7.71
C LEU A 122 -11.65 -3.95 -7.52
N VAL A 123 -10.67 -3.30 -8.16
CA VAL A 123 -10.47 -1.84 -8.04
C VAL A 123 -11.70 -1.05 -8.48
N ASP A 124 -12.38 -1.51 -9.54
CA ASP A 124 -13.53 -0.79 -10.10
C ASP A 124 -14.87 -1.13 -9.43
N ARG A 125 -14.93 -2.18 -8.59
CA ARG A 125 -16.20 -2.69 -8.03
C ARG A 125 -16.35 -2.60 -6.52
N LEU A 126 -15.26 -2.53 -5.77
CA LEU A 126 -15.33 -2.47 -4.30
C LEU A 126 -14.91 -1.10 -3.77
N GLY A 127 -15.69 -0.57 -2.84
CA GLY A 127 -15.35 0.68 -2.16
C GLY A 127 -14.01 0.57 -1.41
N ARG A 128 -13.18 1.61 -1.49
CA ARG A 128 -11.82 1.63 -0.93
C ARG A 128 -11.76 1.34 0.57
N ARG A 129 -12.78 1.76 1.32
CA ARG A 129 -12.87 1.53 2.76
C ARG A 129 -13.08 0.05 3.09
N THR A 130 -13.96 -0.65 2.37
CA THR A 130 -14.22 -2.06 2.63
C THR A 130 -13.02 -2.92 2.24
N LEU A 131 -12.32 -2.55 1.16
CA LEU A 131 -11.07 -3.19 0.74
C LEU A 131 -9.95 -3.13 1.79
N PHE A 132 -9.70 -1.96 2.39
CA PHE A 132 -8.72 -1.85 3.47
C PHE A 132 -9.09 -2.70 4.68
N MET A 133 -10.38 -2.73 5.05
CA MET A 133 -10.85 -3.48 6.21
C MET A 133 -10.80 -4.99 5.98
N THR A 134 -11.24 -5.48 4.83
CA THR A 134 -11.22 -6.92 4.51
C THR A 134 -9.79 -7.44 4.41
N ALA A 135 -8.87 -6.66 3.82
CA ALA A 135 -7.46 -7.01 3.79
C ALA A 135 -6.82 -6.98 5.18
N ALA A 136 -7.11 -5.95 6.00
CA ALA A 136 -6.59 -5.87 7.38
C ALA A 136 -7.06 -7.07 8.22
N VAL A 137 -8.34 -7.44 8.15
CA VAL A 137 -8.89 -8.62 8.84
C VAL A 137 -8.26 -9.92 8.30
N GLY A 138 -8.14 -10.07 6.99
CA GLY A 138 -7.51 -11.25 6.37
C GLY A 138 -6.04 -11.41 6.81
N MET A 139 -5.30 -10.31 6.86
CA MET A 139 -3.93 -10.30 7.38
C MET A 139 -3.88 -10.60 8.87
N LEU A 140 -4.83 -10.09 9.67
CA LEU A 140 -4.88 -10.36 11.11
C LEU A 140 -5.07 -11.85 11.40
N VAL A 141 -6.06 -12.46 10.74
CA VAL A 141 -6.40 -13.87 10.92
C VAL A 141 -5.23 -14.74 10.47
N THR A 142 -4.69 -14.48 9.28
CA THR A 142 -3.59 -15.28 8.74
C THR A 142 -2.32 -15.17 9.59
N PHE A 143 -1.99 -13.96 10.06
CA PHE A 143 -0.82 -13.72 10.90
C PHE A 143 -0.97 -14.29 12.32
N SER A 144 -2.19 -14.29 12.87
CA SER A 144 -2.48 -14.91 14.17
C SER A 144 -2.36 -16.44 14.11
N VAL A 145 -2.90 -17.06 13.06
CA VAL A 145 -2.78 -18.51 12.85
C VAL A 145 -1.33 -18.90 12.57
N TRP A 146 -0.61 -18.13 11.75
CA TRP A 146 0.84 -18.32 11.56
C TRP A 146 1.57 -18.29 12.91
N THR A 147 1.33 -17.28 13.74
CA THR A 147 1.97 -17.17 15.06
C THR A 147 1.68 -18.39 15.95
N ALA A 148 0.43 -18.86 15.97
CA ALA A 148 0.03 -20.04 16.73
C ALA A 148 0.73 -21.32 16.20
N CYS A 149 0.77 -21.51 14.88
CA CYS A 149 1.45 -22.65 14.25
C CYS A 149 2.97 -22.62 14.52
N SER A 150 3.59 -21.45 14.49
CA SER A 150 5.02 -21.29 14.84
C SER A 150 5.30 -21.60 16.31
N ALA A 151 4.40 -21.23 17.23
CA ALA A 151 4.53 -21.60 18.64
C ALA A 151 4.41 -23.12 18.85
N VAL A 152 3.42 -23.76 18.22
CA VAL A 152 3.24 -25.23 18.28
C VAL A 152 4.44 -25.95 17.67
N TYR A 153 4.99 -25.47 16.56
CA TYR A 153 6.19 -26.04 15.96
C TYR A 153 7.40 -25.96 16.92
N ALA A 154 7.57 -24.83 17.61
CA ALA A 154 8.65 -24.66 18.57
C ALA A 154 8.56 -25.63 19.77
N ASP A 155 7.35 -25.96 20.23
CA ASP A 155 7.15 -26.86 21.37
C ASP A 155 7.14 -28.35 20.97
N THR A 156 6.64 -28.68 19.77
CA THR A 156 6.42 -30.08 19.36
C THR A 156 7.39 -30.60 18.30
N GLY A 157 8.09 -29.71 17.58
CA GLY A 157 8.93 -30.08 16.44
C GLY A 157 8.18 -30.78 15.29
N ASN A 158 6.85 -30.69 15.25
CA ASN A 158 6.04 -31.45 14.31
C ASN A 158 6.17 -30.88 12.87
N PRO A 159 6.66 -31.65 11.89
CA PRO A 159 6.82 -31.19 10.50
C PRO A 159 5.51 -30.72 9.85
N ALA A 160 4.35 -31.23 10.28
CA ALA A 160 3.05 -30.78 9.78
C ALA A 160 2.74 -29.33 10.19
N ALA A 161 3.12 -28.91 11.41
CA ALA A 161 2.97 -27.53 11.84
C ALA A 161 3.87 -26.59 11.03
N GLY A 162 5.02 -27.09 10.56
CA GLY A 162 5.92 -26.35 9.70
C GLY A 162 5.35 -26.11 8.30
N GLY A 163 4.77 -27.14 7.68
CA GLY A 163 4.05 -26.99 6.41
C GLY A 163 2.88 -26.00 6.51
N ALA A 164 2.17 -25.99 7.64
CA ALA A 164 1.09 -25.04 7.90
C ALA A 164 1.60 -23.59 7.96
N VAL A 165 2.75 -23.33 8.61
CA VAL A 165 3.38 -22.00 8.62
C VAL A 165 3.65 -21.50 7.21
N ILE A 166 4.22 -22.34 6.34
CA ILE A 166 4.51 -21.98 4.95
C ILE A 166 3.22 -21.63 4.20
N ALA A 167 2.18 -22.46 4.32
CA ALA A 167 0.88 -22.20 3.69
C ALA A 167 0.26 -20.86 4.17
N MET A 168 0.36 -20.56 5.46
CA MET A 168 -0.15 -19.31 6.02
C MET A 168 0.62 -18.07 5.55
N ILE A 169 1.92 -18.21 5.23
CA ILE A 169 2.71 -17.12 4.63
C ILE A 169 2.18 -16.77 3.22
N PHE A 170 1.86 -17.77 2.39
CA PHE A 170 1.23 -17.54 1.08
C PHE A 170 -0.16 -16.89 1.21
N ALA A 171 -0.96 -17.33 2.20
CA ALA A 171 -2.26 -16.75 2.48
C ALA A 171 -2.16 -15.28 2.96
N PHE A 172 -1.15 -14.98 3.78
CA PHE A 172 -0.88 -13.61 4.23
C PHE A 172 -0.51 -12.70 3.06
N TYR A 173 0.38 -13.13 2.16
CA TYR A 173 0.72 -12.35 0.96
C TYR A 173 -0.45 -12.20 -0.01
N ALA A 174 -1.35 -13.19 -0.06
CA ALA A 174 -2.59 -13.02 -0.80
C ALA A 174 -3.41 -11.87 -0.19
N ALA A 175 -3.72 -11.93 1.11
CA ALA A 175 -4.46 -10.89 1.82
C ALA A 175 -3.78 -9.50 1.75
N ALA A 176 -2.46 -9.45 1.84
CA ALA A 176 -1.68 -8.21 1.75
C ALA A 176 -1.71 -7.61 0.33
N GLY A 177 -1.56 -8.47 -0.68
CA GLY A 177 -1.61 -8.09 -2.09
C GLY A 177 -2.97 -7.54 -2.53
N PHE A 178 -4.06 -7.95 -1.86
CA PHE A 178 -5.42 -7.48 -2.15
C PHE A 178 -5.66 -6.00 -1.85
N ALA A 179 -4.89 -5.32 -0.99
CA ALA A 179 -5.18 -3.92 -0.68
C ALA A 179 -3.97 -3.00 -0.69
N TRP A 180 -2.86 -3.44 -0.13
CA TRP A 180 -1.82 -2.49 0.28
C TRP A 180 -1.08 -1.82 -0.88
N PRO A 181 -0.60 -2.51 -1.92
CA PRO A 181 0.20 -1.87 -2.97
C PRO A 181 -0.63 -0.87 -3.79
N GLY A 182 -1.83 -1.27 -4.21
CA GLY A 182 -2.69 -0.44 -5.06
C GLY A 182 -3.40 0.68 -4.31
N LEU A 183 -3.99 0.39 -3.14
CA LEU A 183 -4.78 1.39 -2.44
C LEU A 183 -3.89 2.42 -1.74
N THR A 184 -2.69 2.09 -1.26
CA THR A 184 -1.85 3.09 -0.57
C THR A 184 -1.52 4.26 -1.50
N VAL A 185 -1.17 3.98 -2.76
CA VAL A 185 -0.85 5.03 -3.74
C VAL A 185 -2.12 5.71 -4.24
N SER A 186 -3.13 4.93 -4.63
CA SER A 186 -4.34 5.48 -5.23
C SER A 186 -5.16 6.29 -4.23
N TYR A 187 -5.25 5.84 -2.97
CA TYR A 187 -5.97 6.55 -1.93
C TYR A 187 -5.31 7.91 -1.65
N CYS A 188 -3.98 7.94 -1.50
CA CYS A 188 -3.23 9.18 -1.29
C CYS A 188 -3.41 10.17 -2.46
N ALA A 189 -3.51 9.68 -3.70
CA ALA A 189 -3.76 10.53 -4.85
C ALA A 189 -5.18 11.14 -4.84
N GLU A 190 -6.20 10.38 -4.44
CA GLU A 190 -7.60 10.82 -4.46
C GLU A 190 -7.95 11.80 -3.34
N ILE A 191 -7.43 11.58 -2.13
CA ILE A 191 -7.76 12.48 -1.00
C ILE A 191 -7.10 13.86 -1.15
N LEU A 192 -6.11 14.00 -2.04
CA LEU A 192 -5.37 15.24 -2.23
C LEU A 192 -5.89 16.04 -3.43
N PRO A 193 -6.18 17.34 -3.23
CA PRO A 193 -6.42 18.26 -4.33
C PRO A 193 -5.15 18.39 -5.18
N PHE A 194 -5.34 18.55 -6.49
CA PHE A 194 -4.29 18.47 -7.51
C PHE A 194 -3.03 19.29 -7.16
N HIS A 195 -3.20 20.53 -6.69
CA HIS A 195 -2.08 21.45 -6.37
C HIS A 195 -1.15 20.98 -5.23
N ILE A 196 -1.64 20.19 -4.26
CA ILE A 196 -0.79 19.63 -3.18
C ILE A 196 -0.45 18.15 -3.38
N ARG A 197 -1.04 17.49 -4.39
CA ARG A 197 -0.94 16.04 -4.59
C ARG A 197 0.49 15.55 -4.71
N ALA A 198 1.31 16.21 -5.54
CA ALA A 198 2.70 15.82 -5.72
C ALA A 198 3.49 15.88 -4.40
N LYS A 199 3.30 16.94 -3.62
CA LYS A 199 3.97 17.12 -2.31
C LYS A 199 3.49 16.09 -1.30
N GLY A 200 2.18 15.84 -1.22
CA GLY A 200 1.66 14.85 -0.29
C GLY A 200 2.00 13.41 -0.65
N LEU A 201 2.11 13.09 -1.94
CA LEU A 201 2.64 11.79 -2.38
C LEU A 201 4.12 11.64 -2.00
N ALA A 202 4.92 12.72 -2.11
CA ALA A 202 6.29 12.72 -1.63
C ALA A 202 6.37 12.48 -0.11
N VAL A 203 5.47 13.09 0.69
CA VAL A 203 5.38 12.81 2.13
C VAL A 203 4.94 11.38 2.40
N ALA A 204 4.01 10.82 1.62
CA ALA A 204 3.61 9.42 1.74
C ALA A 204 4.82 8.49 1.54
N MET A 205 5.57 8.70 0.46
CA MET A 205 6.77 7.92 0.16
C MET A 205 7.85 8.09 1.22
N ALA A 206 8.08 9.32 1.70
CA ALA A 206 9.02 9.59 2.78
C ALA A 206 8.60 8.91 4.10
N GLY A 207 7.30 8.93 4.43
CA GLY A 207 6.74 8.25 5.60
C GLY A 207 6.86 6.73 5.51
N THR A 208 6.60 6.15 4.33
CA THR A 208 6.84 4.74 4.06
C THR A 208 8.31 4.40 4.23
N ALA A 209 9.22 5.18 3.64
CA ALA A 209 10.66 4.96 3.75
C ALA A 209 11.16 5.07 5.20
N ALA A 210 10.73 6.09 5.95
CA ALA A 210 11.07 6.26 7.36
C ALA A 210 10.55 5.09 8.21
N SER A 211 9.32 4.65 7.95
CA SER A 211 8.73 3.49 8.63
C SER A 211 9.47 2.19 8.27
N SER A 212 9.92 2.02 7.03
CA SER A 212 10.77 0.90 6.63
C SER A 212 12.08 0.89 7.39
N VAL A 213 12.76 2.04 7.48
CA VAL A 213 14.02 2.19 8.20
C VAL A 213 13.82 1.81 9.67
N PHE A 214 12.79 2.36 10.32
CA PHE A 214 12.46 2.01 11.69
C PHE A 214 12.26 0.50 11.87
N ASN A 215 11.44 -0.12 11.00
CA ASN A 215 11.23 -1.57 11.04
C ASN A 215 12.54 -2.35 10.81
N GLN A 216 13.41 -1.93 9.90
CA GLN A 216 14.67 -2.62 9.60
C GLN A 216 15.61 -2.66 10.81
N TYR A 217 15.63 -1.61 11.63
CA TYR A 217 16.47 -1.55 12.84
C TYR A 217 15.81 -2.18 14.07
N VAL A 218 14.49 -2.08 14.21
CA VAL A 218 13.76 -2.61 15.37
C VAL A 218 13.48 -4.12 15.24
N ASN A 219 13.20 -4.61 14.03
CA ASN A 219 12.87 -6.01 13.78
C ASN A 219 13.96 -7.00 14.22
N PRO A 220 15.27 -6.81 13.93
CA PRO A 220 16.29 -7.77 14.32
C PRO A 220 16.51 -7.77 15.84
N ILE A 221 16.39 -6.60 16.50
CA ILE A 221 16.46 -6.48 17.97
C ILE A 221 15.27 -7.18 18.62
N GLY A 222 14.06 -6.97 18.08
CA GLY A 222 12.83 -7.60 18.56
C GLY A 222 12.81 -9.12 18.37
N LEU A 223 13.26 -9.61 17.21
CA LEU A 223 13.41 -11.04 16.93
C LEU A 223 14.43 -11.70 17.87
N ALA A 224 15.57 -11.05 18.12
CA ALA A 224 16.61 -11.56 19.01
C ALA A 224 16.16 -11.64 20.47
N ALA A 225 15.42 -10.63 20.96
CA ALA A 225 14.99 -10.55 22.36
C ALA A 225 13.71 -11.36 22.67
N LEU A 226 12.75 -11.38 21.74
CA LEU A 226 11.39 -11.88 22.01
C LEU A 226 10.99 -13.10 21.18
N ARG A 227 11.78 -13.50 20.17
CA ARG A 227 11.52 -14.65 19.27
C ARG A 227 10.06 -14.63 18.77
N TRP A 228 9.28 -15.66 19.09
CA TRP A 228 7.88 -15.81 18.68
C TRP A 228 6.93 -14.77 19.33
N ARG A 229 7.29 -14.18 20.47
CA ARG A 229 6.45 -13.18 21.17
C ARG A 229 6.45 -11.82 20.45
N PHE A 230 7.42 -11.58 19.57
CA PHE A 230 7.46 -10.36 18.76
C PHE A 230 6.35 -10.32 17.69
N TYR A 231 5.85 -11.48 17.27
CA TYR A 231 4.71 -11.57 16.37
C TYR A 231 3.42 -11.06 17.04
N LEU A 232 3.24 -11.27 18.35
CA LEU A 232 2.09 -10.74 19.10
C LEU A 232 2.05 -9.22 19.14
N VAL A 233 3.21 -8.55 19.18
CA VAL A 233 3.28 -7.08 19.12
C VAL A 233 2.73 -6.57 17.79
N ARG A 234 3.00 -7.25 16.69
CA ARG A 234 2.44 -6.89 15.37
C ARG A 234 0.96 -7.20 15.26
N CYS A 235 0.48 -8.32 15.80
CA CYS A 235 -0.96 -8.57 15.91
C CYS A 235 -1.65 -7.43 16.66
N ARG A 236 -1.06 -6.95 17.77
CA ARG A 236 -1.63 -5.87 18.57
C ARG A 236 -1.61 -4.52 17.86
N VAL A 237 -0.59 -4.25 17.04
CA VAL A 237 -0.57 -3.07 16.17
C VAL A 237 -1.67 -3.16 15.12
N LEU A 238 -1.90 -4.35 14.54
CA LEU A 238 -2.98 -4.58 13.57
C LEU A 238 -4.38 -4.42 14.20
N ASP A 239 -4.59 -4.94 15.42
CA ASP A 239 -5.80 -4.71 16.22
C ASP A 239 -6.02 -3.22 16.48
N LEU A 240 -4.96 -2.47 16.81
CA LEU A 240 -5.03 -1.03 17.03
C LEU A 240 -5.43 -0.27 15.75
N VAL A 241 -5.07 -0.77 14.56
CA VAL A 241 -5.54 -0.19 13.28
C VAL A 241 -7.04 -0.37 13.12
N LEU A 242 -7.58 -1.52 13.53
CA LEU A 242 -9.00 -1.80 13.49
C LEU A 242 -9.78 -0.95 14.52
N ASP A 243 -9.24 -0.80 15.74
CA ASP A 243 -9.85 0.01 16.81
C ASP A 243 -9.73 1.52 16.55
N GLY A 244 -8.59 2.00 16.05
CA GLY A 244 -8.35 3.42 15.77
C GLY A 244 -9.26 4.00 14.68
N ASN A 245 -9.81 3.15 13.81
CA ASN A 245 -10.80 3.55 12.81
C ASN A 245 -12.22 3.69 13.39
N GLY A 246 -12.46 3.17 14.61
CA GLY A 246 -13.65 3.46 15.41
C GLY A 246 -13.65 4.88 15.99
N MET A 247 -12.47 5.50 16.13
CA MET A 247 -12.32 6.90 16.57
C MET A 247 -12.46 7.93 15.44
N LEU A 248 -12.64 7.50 14.19
CA LEU A 248 -12.84 8.37 13.02
C LEU A 248 -14.32 8.52 12.63
N GLN A 249 -15.24 8.04 13.47
CA GLN A 249 -16.65 8.49 13.50
C GLN A 249 -16.78 9.77 14.32
#